data_AF-A0A0G4L1E5-F1
#
_entry.id   AF-A0A0G4L1E5-F1
#
_cell.length_a   1.000
_cell.length_b   1.000
_cell.length_c   1.000
_cell.angle_alpha   90.00
_cell.angle_beta   90.00
_cell.angle_gamma   90.00
#
_symmetry.space_group_name_H-M   'P 1'
#
loop_
_entity.id
_entity.type
_entity.pdbx_description
1 polymer ?
#
loop_
_entity_poly.entity_id
_entity_poly.type
_entity_poly.pdbx_seq_one_letter_code
_entity_poly.pdbx_strand_id
1 'polypeptide(L)'
;MKTQWKDIPVIPNYSQMTDIILSSTQRKLPTQIRAGFKISRIRGFYTRKVKFTQETCSDKLGQIIESFPRLNDIHPFHRDLMNTLYDADHLKIALGQISTCKSLIESVGRDYVRLLKYGQSLYQCKQLKRAALGRMATLIKRLKDTFLYLEQVRQHLGRLPSIDPNTRTLVICGFPNVGKSSFLESVSRADVDVQPYAFTTKSLFCGHFDYKYLRFQCIDTPGILDHPLEEMSTIEMQSITALAHLRSAVMYCHIVHP
;
A
#
# COMPACT_ATOMS: atom_id res chain seq x y z
N MET A 1 -9.66 13.30 -9.42
CA MET A 1 -8.33 12.72 -9.08
C MET A 1 -8.45 12.04 -7.72
N LYS A 2 -7.81 10.89 -7.48
CA LYS A 2 -7.92 10.20 -6.18
C LYS A 2 -7.08 10.97 -5.15
N THR A 3 -7.72 11.49 -4.10
CA THR A 3 -7.10 12.31 -3.04
C THR A 3 -6.85 11.54 -1.74
N GLN A 4 -7.34 10.29 -1.64
CA GLN A 4 -7.19 9.43 -0.46
C GLN A 4 -6.88 7.99 -0.86
N TRP A 5 -6.13 7.27 -0.02
CA TRP A 5 -5.77 5.86 -0.21
C TRP A 5 -6.25 4.99 0.96
N LYS A 6 -7.51 5.15 1.38
CA LYS A 6 -8.11 4.36 2.46
C LYS A 6 -8.62 2.98 2.01
N ASP A 7 -8.87 2.81 0.72
CA ASP A 7 -9.48 1.58 0.16
C ASP A 7 -8.49 0.44 -0.06
N ILE A 8 -7.23 0.59 0.38
CA ILE A 8 -6.23 -0.47 0.22
C ILE A 8 -6.55 -1.59 1.23
N PRO A 9 -6.82 -2.83 0.78
CA PRO A 9 -7.13 -3.93 1.66
C PRO A 9 -5.92 -4.28 2.54
N VAL A 10 -6.19 -4.81 3.74
CA VAL A 10 -5.15 -5.26 4.67
C VAL A 10 -4.27 -6.31 4.00
N ILE A 11 -2.96 -6.16 4.13
CA ILE A 11 -1.98 -7.09 3.58
C ILE A 11 -1.65 -8.11 4.66
N PRO A 12 -2.05 -9.38 4.49
CA PRO A 12 -1.75 -10.40 5.49
C PRO A 12 -0.25 -10.71 5.49
N ASN A 13 0.24 -11.20 6.62
CA ASN A 13 1.59 -11.74 6.68
C ASN A 13 1.74 -12.99 5.78
N TYR A 14 2.97 -13.40 5.47
CA TYR A 14 3.19 -14.53 4.54
C TYR A 14 2.55 -15.85 5.01
N SER A 15 2.48 -16.09 6.33
CA SER A 15 1.89 -17.30 6.91
C SER A 15 0.38 -17.28 6.70
N GLN A 16 -0.28 -16.21 7.12
CA GLN A 16 -1.71 -15.96 6.92
C GLN A 16 -2.07 -16.01 5.44
N MET A 17 -1.26 -15.38 4.57
CA MET A 17 -1.46 -15.45 3.12
C MET A 17 -1.47 -16.91 2.63
N THR A 18 -0.46 -17.68 3.03
CA THR A 18 -0.34 -19.10 2.68
C THR A 18 -1.53 -19.90 3.22
N ASP A 19 -1.92 -19.69 4.46
CA ASP A 19 -3.03 -20.38 5.11
C ASP A 19 -4.37 -20.07 4.44
N ILE A 20 -4.62 -18.80 4.11
CA ILE A 20 -5.83 -18.37 3.39
C ILE A 20 -5.92 -19.09 2.04
N ILE A 21 -4.83 -19.16 1.29
CA ILE A 21 -4.78 -19.78 -0.04
C ILE A 21 -4.97 -21.30 0.05
N LEU A 22 -4.23 -21.98 0.94
CA LEU A 22 -4.32 -23.44 1.10
C LEU A 22 -5.68 -23.85 1.66
N SER A 23 -6.21 -23.10 2.62
CA SER A 23 -7.55 -23.32 3.18
C SER A 23 -8.64 -23.13 2.12
N SER A 24 -8.55 -22.09 1.28
CA SER A 24 -9.45 -21.88 0.13
C SER A 24 -9.42 -23.07 -0.83
N THR A 25 -8.22 -23.57 -1.15
CA THR A 25 -8.02 -24.74 -2.02
C THR A 25 -8.66 -26.00 -1.45
N GLN A 26 -8.58 -26.20 -0.13
CA GLN A 26 -9.18 -27.36 0.54
C GLN A 26 -10.70 -27.28 0.63
N ARG A 27 -11.25 -26.08 0.92
CA ARG A 27 -12.70 -25.87 1.09
C ARG A 27 -13.47 -25.86 -0.23
N LYS A 28 -12.92 -25.24 -1.28
CA LYS A 28 -13.63 -25.03 -2.56
C LYS A 28 -13.53 -26.19 -3.55
N LEU A 29 -12.60 -27.13 -3.34
CA LEU A 29 -12.36 -28.25 -4.27
C LEU A 29 -12.66 -29.60 -3.61
N PRO A 30 -13.07 -30.61 -4.39
CA PRO A 30 -13.25 -31.96 -3.87
C PRO A 30 -11.97 -32.49 -3.22
N THR A 31 -12.11 -33.24 -2.13
CA THR A 31 -11.00 -33.71 -1.29
C THR A 31 -10.76 -35.21 -1.39
N GLN A 32 -11.79 -35.99 -1.71
CA GLN A 32 -11.71 -37.45 -1.76
C GLN A 32 -11.36 -37.98 -3.15
N ILE A 33 -10.38 -38.89 -3.22
CA ILE A 33 -10.04 -39.67 -4.40
C ILE A 33 -9.50 -41.05 -4.00
N ARG A 34 -9.81 -42.09 -4.77
CA ARG A 34 -9.40 -43.47 -4.49
C ARG A 34 -8.47 -44.01 -5.57
N ALA A 35 -7.61 -44.96 -5.21
CA ALA A 35 -6.61 -45.54 -6.12
C ALA A 35 -7.22 -46.31 -7.30
N GLY A 36 -8.40 -46.92 -7.13
CA GLY A 36 -9.09 -47.67 -8.19
C GLY A 36 -9.78 -46.80 -9.27
N PHE A 37 -9.67 -45.47 -9.21
CA PHE A 37 -10.25 -44.60 -10.24
C PHE A 37 -9.38 -44.57 -11.50
N LYS A 38 -10.02 -44.33 -12.67
CA LYS A 38 -9.31 -44.12 -13.94
C LYS A 38 -8.22 -43.06 -13.78
N ILE A 39 -7.04 -43.31 -14.34
CA ILE A 39 -5.88 -42.40 -14.21
C ILE A 39 -6.17 -40.99 -14.71
N SER A 40 -7.00 -40.84 -15.74
CA SER A 40 -7.45 -39.53 -16.25
C SER A 40 -8.18 -38.72 -15.18
N ARG A 41 -9.02 -39.36 -14.36
CA ARG A 41 -9.72 -38.73 -13.23
C ARG A 41 -8.75 -38.31 -12.13
N ILE A 42 -7.73 -39.14 -11.85
CA ILE A 42 -6.68 -38.84 -10.85
C ILE A 42 -5.84 -37.64 -11.29
N ARG A 43 -5.38 -37.63 -12.56
CA ARG A 43 -4.67 -36.49 -13.15
C ARG A 43 -5.51 -35.22 -13.07
N GLY A 44 -6.76 -35.28 -13.56
CA GLY A 44 -7.68 -34.14 -13.53
C GLY A 44 -7.92 -33.60 -12.12
N PHE A 45 -8.05 -34.47 -11.12
CA PHE A 45 -8.20 -34.08 -9.71
C PHE A 45 -7.03 -33.26 -9.18
N TYR A 46 -5.79 -33.73 -9.38
CA TYR A 46 -4.60 -33.03 -8.89
C TYR A 46 -4.25 -31.80 -9.75
N THR A 47 -4.47 -31.85 -11.07
CA THR A 47 -4.35 -30.70 -11.96
C THR A 47 -5.25 -29.56 -11.53
N ARG A 48 -6.51 -29.85 -11.18
CA ARG A 48 -7.46 -28.83 -10.70
C ARG A 48 -6.98 -28.18 -9.41
N LYS A 49 -6.40 -28.96 -8.48
CA LYS A 49 -5.85 -28.41 -7.23
C LYS A 49 -4.67 -27.48 -7.49
N VAL A 50 -3.70 -27.91 -8.31
CA VAL A 50 -2.52 -27.06 -8.62
C VAL A 50 -2.93 -25.78 -9.33
N LYS A 51 -3.80 -25.88 -10.34
CA LYS A 51 -4.26 -24.72 -11.13
C LYS A 51 -5.07 -23.73 -10.29
N PHE A 52 -6.03 -24.23 -9.50
CA PHE A 52 -6.82 -23.38 -8.62
C PHE A 52 -5.97 -22.63 -7.59
N THR A 53 -4.97 -23.29 -6.99
CA THR A 53 -4.05 -22.62 -6.06
C THR A 53 -3.20 -21.58 -6.78
N GLN A 54 -2.68 -21.88 -7.97
CA GLN A 54 -1.92 -20.93 -8.77
C GLN A 54 -2.75 -19.69 -9.13
N GLU A 55 -3.98 -19.86 -9.59
CA GLU A 55 -4.91 -18.76 -9.90
C GLU A 55 -5.20 -17.94 -8.64
N THR A 56 -5.58 -18.58 -7.53
CA THR A 56 -5.85 -17.89 -6.26
C THR A 56 -4.65 -17.10 -5.75
N CYS A 57 -3.43 -17.64 -5.88
CA CYS A 57 -2.19 -16.91 -5.56
C CYS A 57 -2.01 -15.69 -6.48
N SER A 58 -2.13 -15.89 -7.79
CA SER A 58 -1.90 -14.83 -8.78
C SER A 58 -2.89 -13.68 -8.61
N ASP A 59 -4.16 -14.00 -8.37
CA ASP A 59 -5.23 -13.03 -8.14
C ASP A 59 -4.96 -12.21 -6.88
N LYS A 60 -4.62 -12.86 -5.76
CA LYS A 60 -4.34 -12.15 -4.49
C LYS A 60 -3.11 -11.24 -4.59
N LEU A 61 -2.03 -11.70 -5.23
CA LEU A 61 -0.84 -10.87 -5.44
C LEU A 61 -1.13 -9.72 -6.42
N GLY A 62 -1.93 -9.98 -7.46
CA GLY A 62 -2.40 -8.96 -8.39
C GLY A 62 -3.24 -7.87 -7.72
N GLN A 63 -4.19 -8.25 -6.86
CA GLN A 63 -5.01 -7.33 -6.08
C GLN A 63 -4.16 -6.41 -5.20
N ILE A 64 -3.08 -6.93 -4.58
CA ILE A 64 -2.14 -6.10 -3.82
C ILE A 64 -1.53 -5.05 -4.76
N ILE A 65 -0.95 -5.45 -5.90
CA ILE A 65 -0.31 -4.53 -6.85
C ILE A 65 -1.28 -3.44 -7.33
N GLU A 66 -2.51 -3.83 -7.67
CA GLU A 66 -3.54 -2.93 -8.20
C GLU A 66 -4.09 -1.95 -7.15
N SER A 67 -4.06 -2.34 -5.87
CA SER A 67 -4.56 -1.51 -4.78
C SER A 67 -3.64 -0.34 -4.42
N PHE A 68 -2.34 -0.44 -4.69
CA PHE A 68 -1.39 0.64 -4.40
C PHE A 68 -1.36 1.70 -5.51
N PRO A 69 -1.14 2.98 -5.16
CA PRO A 69 -0.98 4.04 -6.15
C PRO A 69 0.27 3.84 -7.00
N ARG A 70 0.12 4.00 -8.31
CA ARG A 70 1.26 4.09 -9.24
C ARG A 70 1.87 5.47 -9.13
N LEU A 71 3.07 5.58 -8.55
CA LEU A 71 3.74 6.84 -8.26
C LEU A 71 3.97 7.73 -9.50
N ASN A 72 4.06 7.14 -10.70
CA ASN A 72 4.25 7.88 -11.95
C ASN A 72 2.95 8.50 -12.48
N ASP A 73 1.78 7.97 -12.08
CA ASP A 73 0.47 8.36 -12.61
C ASP A 73 -0.29 9.30 -11.65
N ILE A 74 0.30 9.63 -10.49
CA ILE A 74 -0.28 10.54 -9.48
C ILE A 74 0.27 11.96 -9.60
N HIS A 75 -0.38 12.91 -8.93
CA HIS A 75 0.03 14.32 -8.95
C HIS A 75 1.46 14.46 -8.41
N PRO A 76 2.30 15.36 -8.98
CA PRO A 76 3.64 15.63 -8.47
C PRO A 76 3.69 15.87 -6.95
N PHE A 77 2.75 16.65 -6.41
CA PHE A 77 2.58 16.82 -4.95
C PHE A 77 2.54 15.50 -4.17
N HIS A 78 1.67 14.57 -4.58
CA HIS A 78 1.51 13.30 -3.87
C HIS A 78 2.69 12.35 -4.10
N ARG A 79 3.27 12.38 -5.30
CA ARG A 79 4.48 11.60 -5.62
C ARG A 79 5.65 12.02 -4.73
N ASP A 80 5.90 13.32 -4.64
CA ASP A 80 7.04 13.87 -3.91
C ASP A 80 6.80 13.74 -2.39
N LEU A 81 5.55 13.92 -1.94
CA LEU A 81 5.16 13.62 -0.56
C LEU A 81 5.40 12.15 -0.19
N MET A 82 5.03 11.21 -1.07
CA MET A 82 5.31 9.79 -0.86
C MET A 82 6.80 9.47 -0.90
N ASN A 83 7.57 10.18 -1.74
CA ASN A 83 9.02 10.02 -1.79
C ASN A 83 9.68 10.40 -0.46
N THR A 84 9.30 11.56 0.10
CA THR A 84 9.78 12.02 1.41
C THR A 84 9.39 11.08 2.55
N LEU A 85 8.21 10.45 2.47
CA LEU A 85 7.69 9.61 3.56
C LEU A 85 8.17 8.15 3.51
N TYR A 86 8.33 7.56 2.32
CA TYR A 86 8.47 6.11 2.17
C TYR A 86 9.64 5.65 1.32
N ASP A 87 10.38 6.57 0.72
CA ASP A 87 11.27 6.32 -0.42
C ASP A 87 10.48 5.69 -1.60
N ALA A 88 10.25 6.50 -2.64
CA ALA A 88 9.48 6.08 -3.80
C ALA A 88 10.08 4.84 -4.50
N ASP A 89 11.40 4.71 -4.47
CA ASP A 89 12.09 3.61 -5.13
C ASP A 89 12.01 2.33 -4.32
N HIS A 90 12.06 2.41 -2.99
CA HIS A 90 11.81 1.25 -2.12
C HIS A 90 10.41 0.67 -2.33
N LEU A 91 9.38 1.54 -2.43
CA LEU A 91 8.01 1.11 -2.71
C LEU A 91 7.88 0.43 -4.09
N LYS A 92 8.51 1.00 -5.13
CA LYS A 92 8.53 0.40 -6.47
C LYS A 92 9.22 -0.96 -6.46
N ILE A 93 10.35 -1.10 -5.78
CA ILE A 93 11.09 -2.36 -5.66
C ILE A 93 10.22 -3.41 -4.96
N ALA A 94 9.56 -3.05 -3.85
CA ALA A 94 8.67 -3.96 -3.12
C ALA A 94 7.50 -4.47 -4.00
N LEU A 95 6.83 -3.58 -4.73
CA LEU A 95 5.77 -3.98 -5.68
C LEU A 95 6.32 -4.80 -6.85
N GLY A 96 7.53 -4.50 -7.33
CA GLY A 96 8.24 -5.27 -8.35
C GLY A 96 8.57 -6.70 -7.91
N GLN A 97 8.95 -6.89 -6.64
CA GLN A 97 9.16 -8.21 -6.06
C GLN A 97 7.87 -9.05 -6.06
N ILE A 98 6.72 -8.45 -5.73
CA ILE A 98 5.42 -9.12 -5.79
C ILE A 98 5.08 -9.52 -7.23
N SER A 99 5.28 -8.61 -8.19
CA SER A 99 5.02 -8.87 -9.62
C SER A 99 5.87 -10.01 -10.17
N THR A 100 7.15 -10.04 -9.78
CA THR A 100 8.08 -11.12 -10.14
C THR A 100 7.64 -12.45 -9.52
N CYS A 101 7.25 -12.44 -8.24
CA CYS A 101 6.77 -13.63 -7.54
C CYS A 101 5.47 -14.17 -8.17
N LYS A 102 4.54 -13.30 -8.56
CA LYS A 102 3.33 -13.66 -9.32
C LYS A 102 3.68 -14.44 -10.59
N SER A 103 4.57 -13.88 -11.42
CA SER A 103 5.04 -14.53 -12.67
C SER A 103 5.72 -15.89 -12.41
N LEU A 104 6.51 -16.00 -11.34
CA LEU A 104 7.14 -17.26 -10.94
C LEU A 104 6.12 -18.32 -10.52
N ILE A 105 5.09 -17.94 -9.76
CA ILE A 105 4.01 -18.85 -9.35
C ILE A 105 3.23 -19.36 -10.57
N GLU A 106 2.94 -18.49 -11.54
CA GLU A 106 2.29 -18.88 -12.80
C GLU A 106 3.15 -19.84 -13.61
N SER A 107 4.48 -19.64 -13.65
CA SER A 107 5.42 -20.57 -14.27
C SER A 107 5.39 -21.95 -13.59
N VAL A 108 5.51 -21.98 -12.26
CA VAL A 108 5.43 -23.21 -11.46
C VAL A 108 4.11 -23.93 -11.71
N GLY A 109 2.98 -23.22 -11.72
CA GLY A 109 1.67 -23.82 -12.01
C GLY A 109 1.64 -24.48 -13.39
N ARG A 110 2.09 -23.77 -14.44
CA ARG A 110 2.15 -24.30 -15.80
C ARG A 110 3.02 -25.56 -15.90
N ASP A 111 4.19 -25.56 -15.29
CA ASP A 111 5.12 -26.68 -15.35
C ASP A 111 4.57 -27.93 -14.65
N TYR A 112 4.04 -27.79 -13.43
CA TYR A 112 3.48 -28.94 -12.71
C TYR A 112 2.19 -29.45 -13.35
N VAL A 113 1.39 -28.59 -13.98
CA VAL A 113 0.23 -29.03 -14.78
C VAL A 113 0.68 -29.85 -15.99
N ARG A 114 1.78 -29.50 -16.65
CA ARG A 114 2.36 -30.31 -17.75
C ARG A 114 2.86 -31.65 -17.24
N LEU A 115 3.60 -31.68 -16.12
CA LEU A 115 4.11 -32.92 -15.52
C LEU A 115 2.98 -33.87 -15.10
N LEU A 116 1.88 -33.34 -14.55
CA LEU A 116 0.72 -34.12 -14.14
C LEU A 116 0.04 -34.85 -15.29
N LYS A 117 0.20 -34.40 -16.55
CA LYS A 117 -0.34 -35.11 -17.73
C LYS A 117 0.24 -36.52 -17.89
N TYR A 118 1.47 -36.73 -17.40
CA TYR A 118 2.21 -37.99 -17.54
C TYR A 118 2.25 -38.82 -16.25
N GLY A 119 1.57 -38.41 -15.19
CA GLY A 119 1.55 -39.15 -13.92
C GLY A 119 0.87 -40.52 -14.07
N GLN A 120 1.53 -41.61 -13.68
CA GLN A 120 1.05 -42.98 -13.90
C GLN A 120 0.32 -43.58 -12.70
N SER A 121 0.47 -42.99 -11.51
CA SER A 121 -0.16 -43.49 -10.28
C SER A 121 -0.69 -42.38 -9.40
N LEU A 122 -1.58 -42.76 -8.47
CA LEU A 122 -2.11 -41.85 -7.44
C LEU A 122 -0.98 -41.28 -6.59
N TYR A 123 0.01 -42.10 -6.22
CA TYR A 123 1.16 -41.68 -5.44
C TYR A 123 1.98 -40.61 -6.17
N GLN A 124 2.33 -40.86 -7.44
CA GLN A 124 3.12 -39.91 -8.23
C GLN A 124 2.39 -38.57 -8.41
N CYS A 125 1.09 -38.60 -8.72
CA CYS A 125 0.30 -37.37 -8.86
C CYS A 125 0.17 -36.62 -7.53
N LYS A 126 0.03 -37.33 -6.41
CA LYS A 126 0.01 -36.74 -5.06
C LYS A 126 1.33 -36.05 -4.73
N GLN A 127 2.48 -36.66 -5.07
CA GLN A 127 3.80 -36.06 -4.86
C GLN A 127 4.00 -34.82 -5.73
N LEU A 128 3.64 -34.87 -7.01
CA LEU A 128 3.68 -33.70 -7.91
C LEU A 128 2.85 -32.54 -7.37
N LYS A 129 1.63 -32.82 -6.88
CA LYS A 129 0.80 -31.79 -6.24
C LYS A 129 1.47 -31.21 -4.99
N ARG A 130 2.03 -32.04 -4.11
CA ARG A 130 2.72 -31.57 -2.89
C ARG A 130 3.92 -30.69 -3.23
N ALA A 131 4.73 -31.09 -4.21
CA ALA A 131 5.87 -30.33 -4.67
C ALA A 131 5.46 -28.97 -5.27
N ALA A 132 4.41 -28.95 -6.11
CA ALA A 132 3.89 -27.71 -6.68
C ALA A 132 3.45 -26.71 -5.60
N LEU A 133 2.60 -27.15 -4.67
CA LEU A 133 2.10 -26.29 -3.58
C LEU A 133 3.22 -25.86 -2.63
N GLY A 134 4.18 -26.75 -2.34
CA GLY A 134 5.35 -26.44 -1.51
C GLY A 134 6.25 -25.38 -2.15
N ARG A 135 6.48 -25.45 -3.46
CA ARG A 135 7.22 -24.42 -4.19
C ARG A 135 6.50 -23.08 -4.21
N MET A 136 5.18 -23.06 -4.44
CA MET A 136 4.37 -21.83 -4.36
C MET A 136 4.42 -21.20 -2.96
N ALA A 137 4.26 -22.00 -1.90
CA ALA A 137 4.37 -21.52 -0.52
C ALA A 137 5.77 -20.99 -0.19
N THR A 138 6.82 -21.61 -0.73
CA THR A 138 8.20 -21.14 -0.55
C THR A 138 8.44 -19.81 -1.24
N LEU A 139 7.87 -19.59 -2.43
CA LEU A 139 7.91 -18.29 -3.12
C LEU A 139 7.18 -17.21 -2.31
N ILE A 140 6.01 -17.50 -1.76
CA ILE A 140 5.28 -16.57 -0.87
C ILE A 140 6.09 -16.27 0.39
N LYS A 141 6.73 -17.27 0.99
CA LYS A 141 7.58 -17.10 2.18
C LYS A 141 8.76 -16.14 1.94
N ARG A 142 9.29 -16.08 0.71
CA ARG A 142 10.37 -15.13 0.36
C ARG A 142 9.89 -13.67 0.38
N LEU A 143 8.59 -13.42 0.27
CA LEU A 143 7.99 -12.07 0.35
C LEU A 143 7.70 -11.61 1.79
N LYS A 144 8.24 -12.31 2.80
CA LYS A 144 7.98 -12.00 4.23
C LYS A 144 8.21 -10.51 4.54
N ASP A 145 9.39 -10.01 4.20
CA ASP A 145 9.79 -8.64 4.57
C ASP A 145 9.06 -7.62 3.68
N THR A 146 8.84 -7.95 2.40
CA THR A 146 8.04 -7.16 1.47
C THR A 146 6.60 -6.94 1.95
N PHE A 147 5.92 -8.00 2.44
CA PHE A 147 4.56 -7.87 2.98
C PHE A 147 4.51 -7.06 4.25
N LEU A 148 5.52 -7.20 5.13
CA LEU A 148 5.60 -6.40 6.35
C LEU A 148 5.75 -4.91 6.02
N TYR A 149 6.66 -4.58 5.11
CA TYR A 149 6.87 -3.20 4.65
C TYR A 149 5.60 -2.62 4.01
N LEU A 150 4.96 -3.34 3.09
CA LEU A 150 3.76 -2.84 2.41
C LEU A 150 2.59 -2.65 3.38
N GLU A 151 2.44 -3.49 4.40
CA GLU A 151 1.40 -3.30 5.43
C GLU A 151 1.68 -2.04 6.27
N GLN A 152 2.93 -1.75 6.61
CA GLN A 152 3.30 -0.51 7.30
C GLN A 152 3.00 0.72 6.43
N VAL A 153 3.39 0.68 5.15
CA VAL A 153 3.09 1.76 4.18
C VAL A 153 1.58 1.95 4.05
N ARG A 154 0.81 0.86 3.92
CA ARG A 154 -0.67 0.91 3.85
C ARG A 154 -1.29 1.60 5.05
N GLN A 155 -0.87 1.23 6.27
CA GLN A 155 -1.38 1.81 7.51
C GLN A 155 -1.10 3.31 7.60
N HIS A 156 0.07 3.74 7.14
CA HIS A 156 0.44 5.16 7.14
C HIS A 156 -0.28 5.93 6.01
N LEU A 157 -0.38 5.37 4.80
CA LEU A 157 -1.13 5.96 3.67
C LEU A 157 -2.61 6.21 4.00
N GLY A 158 -3.24 5.30 4.76
CA GLY A 158 -4.63 5.45 5.19
C GLY A 158 -4.86 6.63 6.15
N ARG A 159 -3.81 7.13 6.81
CA ARG A 159 -3.85 8.26 7.75
C ARG A 159 -3.51 9.61 7.08
N LEU A 160 -3.04 9.61 5.83
CA LEU A 160 -2.70 10.86 5.16
C LEU A 160 -3.94 11.74 4.97
N PRO A 161 -3.80 13.07 5.16
CA PRO A 161 -4.90 14.00 4.91
C PRO A 161 -5.29 14.00 3.43
N SER A 162 -6.57 14.23 3.18
CA SER A 162 -7.09 14.42 1.83
C SER A 162 -6.81 15.84 1.37
N ILE A 163 -5.81 16.01 0.53
CA ILE A 163 -5.44 17.31 -0.04
C ILE A 163 -5.67 17.23 -1.55
N ASP A 164 -6.45 18.15 -2.12
CA ASP A 164 -6.59 18.29 -3.56
C ASP A 164 -5.66 19.41 -4.07
N PRO A 165 -4.61 19.10 -4.84
CA PRO A 165 -3.66 20.10 -5.33
C PRO A 165 -4.26 21.18 -6.23
N ASN A 166 -5.44 20.93 -6.82
CA ASN A 166 -6.09 21.84 -7.76
C ASN A 166 -7.16 22.74 -7.11
N THR A 167 -7.50 22.48 -5.84
CA THR A 167 -8.50 23.25 -5.10
C THR A 167 -7.86 24.50 -4.47
N ARG A 168 -8.69 25.52 -4.20
CA ARG A 168 -8.29 26.78 -3.56
C ARG A 168 -7.71 26.49 -2.18
N THR A 169 -6.42 26.77 -2.02
CA THR A 169 -5.64 26.36 -0.86
C THR A 169 -5.07 27.57 -0.14
N LEU A 170 -5.12 27.55 1.19
CA LEU A 170 -4.35 28.43 2.06
C LEU A 170 -3.33 27.57 2.81
N VAL A 171 -2.04 27.79 2.59
CA VAL A 171 -0.96 27.14 3.34
C VAL A 171 -0.52 28.04 4.48
N ILE A 172 -0.53 27.53 5.70
CA ILE A 172 -0.05 28.21 6.90
C ILE A 172 1.37 27.72 7.17
N CYS A 173 2.34 28.63 7.09
CA CYS A 173 3.76 28.34 7.36
C CYS A 173 4.33 29.34 8.36
N GLY A 174 5.51 29.03 8.91
CA GLY A 174 6.17 29.86 9.92
C GLY A 174 6.97 29.01 10.90
N PHE A 175 7.63 29.67 11.85
CA PHE A 175 8.47 28.98 12.85
C PHE A 175 7.65 27.98 13.69
N PRO A 176 8.29 26.99 14.32
CA PRO A 176 7.65 26.19 15.36
C PRO A 176 7.02 27.06 16.46
N ASN A 177 5.91 26.62 17.04
CA ASN A 177 5.24 27.26 18.18
C ASN A 177 4.67 28.69 17.98
N VAL A 178 4.54 29.18 16.75
CA VAL A 178 3.94 30.51 16.45
C VAL A 178 2.40 30.54 16.41
N GLY A 179 1.72 29.45 16.81
CA GLY A 179 0.26 29.38 16.84
C GLY A 179 -0.44 28.96 15.53
N LYS A 180 0.29 28.34 14.59
CA LYS A 180 -0.25 27.91 13.27
C LYS A 180 -1.45 26.97 13.39
N SER A 181 -1.33 25.92 14.20
CA SER A 181 -2.39 24.92 14.40
C SER A 181 -3.61 25.53 15.10
N SER A 182 -3.40 26.40 16.10
CA SER A 182 -4.48 27.14 16.76
C SER A 182 -5.23 28.06 15.80
N PHE A 183 -4.51 28.69 14.85
CA PHE A 183 -5.17 29.44 13.78
C PHE A 183 -6.02 28.52 12.91
N LEU A 184 -5.48 27.38 12.45
CA LEU A 184 -6.24 26.40 11.65
C LEU A 184 -7.53 25.96 12.36
N GLU A 185 -7.45 25.62 13.64
CA GLU A 185 -8.61 25.23 14.47
C GLU A 185 -9.66 26.34 14.55
N SER A 186 -9.23 27.60 14.65
CA SER A 186 -10.15 28.74 14.75
C SER A 186 -10.90 29.06 13.46
N VAL A 187 -10.28 28.82 12.30
CA VAL A 187 -10.85 29.20 10.99
C VAL A 187 -11.55 28.04 10.28
N SER A 188 -11.17 26.80 10.59
CA SER A 188 -11.71 25.63 9.90
C SER A 188 -12.77 24.96 10.75
N ARG A 189 -13.73 24.30 10.09
CA ARG A 189 -14.62 23.33 10.76
C ARG A 189 -13.91 22.00 11.00
N ALA A 190 -12.58 21.99 10.99
CA ALA A 190 -11.82 20.77 11.06
C ALA A 190 -12.01 20.19 12.46
N ASP A 191 -12.70 19.05 12.51
CA ASP A 191 -12.50 18.04 13.53
C ASP A 191 -11.08 17.52 13.29
N VAL A 192 -10.08 18.33 13.67
CA VAL A 192 -8.69 17.89 13.65
C VAL A 192 -8.66 16.78 14.69
N ASP A 193 -8.52 15.52 14.25
CA ASP A 193 -8.18 14.42 15.15
C ASP A 193 -6.81 14.77 15.76
N VAL A 194 -6.81 15.56 16.84
CA VAL A 194 -5.63 15.88 17.64
C VAL A 194 -5.23 14.58 18.31
N GLN A 195 -4.42 13.77 17.62
CA GLN A 195 -3.88 12.57 18.22
C GLN A 195 -2.97 12.99 19.39
N PRO A 196 -3.18 12.43 20.59
CA PRO A 196 -2.59 12.93 21.83
C PRO A 196 -1.13 12.50 21.93
N TYR A 197 -0.25 13.18 21.21
CA TYR A 197 1.19 13.14 21.46
C TYR A 197 1.75 14.57 21.42
N ALA A 198 2.45 14.96 22.48
CA ALA A 198 3.27 16.17 22.48
C ALA A 198 4.26 16.11 21.30
N PHE A 199 4.57 17.25 20.67
CA PHE A 199 5.24 17.41 19.34
C PHE A 199 4.27 17.46 18.13
N THR A 200 3.21 18.27 18.26
CA THR A 200 2.12 18.48 17.30
C THR A 200 2.57 19.24 16.05
N THR A 201 3.15 18.50 15.09
CA THR A 201 2.85 18.49 13.64
C THR A 201 4.02 17.80 12.93
N LYS A 202 4.10 16.47 13.00
CA LYS A 202 5.06 15.68 12.19
C LYS A 202 4.57 15.43 10.76
N SER A 203 3.35 15.89 10.46
CA SER A 203 2.66 15.69 9.19
C SER A 203 1.82 16.93 8.86
N LEU A 204 1.52 17.10 7.58
CA LEU A 204 0.56 18.11 7.10
C LEU A 204 -0.83 17.84 7.69
N PHE A 205 -1.52 18.86 8.16
CA PHE A 205 -2.93 18.80 8.53
C PHE A 205 -3.76 19.58 7.53
N CYS A 206 -4.95 19.09 7.20
CA CYS A 206 -5.84 19.74 6.25
C CYS A 206 -7.19 19.99 6.92
N GLY A 207 -7.54 21.26 7.06
CA GLY A 207 -8.87 21.72 7.45
C GLY A 207 -9.61 22.33 6.26
N HIS A 208 -10.92 22.53 6.44
CA HIS A 208 -11.75 23.17 5.43
C HIS A 208 -12.61 24.27 6.01
N PHE A 209 -12.81 25.33 5.23
CA PHE A 209 -13.68 26.44 5.58
C PHE A 209 -14.41 26.98 4.34
N ASP A 210 -15.50 27.70 4.57
CA ASP A 210 -16.31 28.28 3.51
C ASP A 210 -16.19 29.81 3.57
N TYR A 211 -15.88 30.43 2.44
CA TYR A 211 -15.80 31.88 2.30
C TYR A 211 -16.41 32.31 0.97
N LYS A 212 -17.33 33.29 1.00
CA LYS A 212 -18.06 33.77 -0.21
C LYS A 212 -18.67 32.62 -1.04
N TYR A 213 -19.35 31.68 -0.38
CA TYR A 213 -19.97 30.50 -1.01
C TYR A 213 -19.00 29.56 -1.75
N LEU A 214 -17.69 29.70 -1.52
CA LEU A 214 -16.66 28.83 -2.06
C LEU A 214 -15.99 28.05 -0.94
N ARG A 215 -15.73 26.76 -1.21
CA ARG A 215 -14.97 25.88 -0.32
C ARG A 215 -13.48 26.15 -0.48
N PHE A 216 -12.79 26.34 0.64
CA PHE A 216 -11.34 26.44 0.71
C PHE A 216 -10.78 25.27 1.52
N GLN A 217 -9.57 24.85 1.17
CA GLN A 217 -8.75 23.97 1.99
C GLN A 217 -7.66 24.80 2.68
N CYS A 218 -7.44 24.54 3.96
CA CYS A 218 -6.40 25.19 4.75
C CYS A 218 -5.44 24.12 5.23
N ILE A 219 -4.16 24.30 4.97
CA ILE A 219 -3.14 23.31 5.26
C ILE A 219 -2.20 23.89 6.31
N ASP A 220 -2.15 23.25 7.47
CA ASP A 220 -1.14 23.53 8.48
C ASP A 220 0.11 22.71 8.19
N THR A 221 1.24 23.41 8.15
CA THR A 221 2.54 22.82 7.84
C THR A 221 3.38 22.72 9.11
N PRO A 222 4.19 21.64 9.25
CA PRO A 222 5.25 21.63 10.23
C PRO A 222 6.10 22.90 10.17
N GLY A 223 6.53 23.38 11.34
CA GLY A 223 7.37 24.57 11.43
C GLY A 223 8.64 24.39 10.60
N ILE A 224 8.99 25.41 9.81
CA ILE A 224 10.18 25.41 8.96
C ILE A 224 11.26 26.23 9.65
N LEU A 225 12.47 25.68 9.73
CA LEU A 225 13.68 26.41 10.14
C LEU A 225 14.51 26.80 8.91
N ASP A 226 15.33 27.84 9.06
CA ASP A 226 16.19 28.33 7.98
C ASP A 226 17.46 27.48 7.88
N HIS A 227 17.31 26.32 7.24
CA HIS A 227 18.38 25.38 6.94
C HIS A 227 18.45 25.12 5.44
N PRO A 228 19.62 24.79 4.87
CA PRO A 228 19.72 24.29 3.50
C PRO A 228 18.80 23.07 3.28
N LEU A 229 18.23 22.93 2.08
CA LEU A 229 17.32 21.83 1.73
C LEU A 229 17.91 20.43 2.00
N GLU A 230 19.23 20.29 1.89
CA GLU A 230 19.96 19.03 2.10
C GLU A 230 20.01 18.59 3.57
N GLU A 231 19.86 19.52 4.50
CA GLU A 231 19.91 19.29 5.95
C GLU A 231 18.52 19.21 6.58
N MET A 232 17.47 19.47 5.80
CA MET A 232 16.09 19.45 6.28
C MET A 232 15.63 18.04 6.62
N SER A 233 14.92 17.93 7.74
CA SER A 233 14.29 16.68 8.15
C SER A 233 13.15 16.27 7.20
N THR A 234 12.75 14.99 7.25
CA THR A 234 11.58 14.49 6.50
C THR A 234 10.27 15.19 6.89
N ILE A 235 10.22 15.84 8.06
CA ILE A 235 9.08 16.63 8.52
C ILE A 235 9.06 17.98 7.81
N GLU A 236 10.19 18.69 7.78
CA GLU A 236 10.32 19.99 7.13
C GLU A 236 10.17 19.88 5.60
N MET A 237 10.71 18.81 5.01
CA MET A 237 10.56 18.52 3.59
C MET A 237 9.10 18.36 3.15
N GLN A 238 8.18 17.97 4.03
CA GLN A 238 6.75 17.95 3.71
C GLN A 238 6.19 19.35 3.55
N SER A 239 6.61 20.30 4.39
CA SER A 239 6.23 21.71 4.29
C SER A 239 6.74 22.32 2.99
N ILE A 240 7.99 22.03 2.62
CA ILE A 240 8.57 22.45 1.34
C ILE A 240 7.81 21.84 0.16
N THR A 241 7.49 20.54 0.23
CA THR A 241 6.73 19.86 -0.83
C THR A 241 5.35 20.48 -1.04
N ALA A 242 4.67 20.86 0.05
CA ALA A 242 3.39 21.56 0.00
C ALA A 242 3.52 22.94 -0.65
N LEU A 243 4.51 23.74 -0.22
CA LEU A 243 4.75 25.07 -0.77
C LEU A 243 5.16 25.04 -2.26
N ALA A 244 5.92 24.03 -2.67
CA ALA A 244 6.41 23.92 -4.05
C ALA A 244 5.33 23.49 -5.05
N HIS A 245 4.39 22.63 -4.64
CA HIS A 245 3.45 22.00 -5.57
C HIS A 245 2.01 22.49 -5.48
N LEU A 246 1.60 23.07 -4.36
CA LEU A 246 0.22 23.51 -4.17
C LEU A 246 0.04 24.92 -4.72
N ARG A 247 -1.01 25.11 -5.51
CA ARG A 247 -1.43 26.45 -5.95
C ARG A 247 -2.20 27.10 -4.80
N SER A 248 -1.46 27.72 -3.90
CA SER A 248 -2.01 28.25 -2.64
C SER A 248 -1.66 29.71 -2.40
N ALA A 249 -2.55 30.41 -1.68
CA ALA A 249 -2.14 31.56 -0.90
C ALA A 249 -1.28 31.07 0.27
N VAL A 250 -0.21 31.78 0.59
CA VAL A 250 0.71 31.44 1.68
C VAL A 250 0.56 32.47 2.78
N MET A 251 0.29 32.02 4.00
CA MET A 251 0.25 32.84 5.20
C MET A 251 1.45 32.51 6.09
N TYR A 252 2.34 33.48 6.27
CA TYR A 252 3.52 33.33 7.11
C TYR A 252 3.25 33.89 8.51
N CYS A 253 3.22 33.00 9.51
CA CYS A 253 3.04 33.34 10.91
C CYS A 253 4.39 33.63 11.57
N HIS A 254 4.50 34.79 12.21
CA HIS A 254 5.67 35.18 13.02
C HIS A 254 5.19 35.76 14.35
N ILE A 255 5.96 35.52 15.42
CA ILE A 255 5.72 36.16 16.71
C ILE A 255 6.46 37.49 16.71
N VAL A 256 5.74 38.57 16.99
CA VAL A 256 6.34 39.87 17.31
C VAL A 256 6.40 39.95 18.83
N HIS A 257 7.60 39.83 19.40
CA HIS A 257 7.81 40.19 20.79
C HIS A 257 7.98 41.71 20.87
N PRO A 258 7.24 42.41 21.75
CA PRO A 258 7.53 43.80 22.08
C PRO A 258 8.87 43.95 22.81
#